data_AF-A0A974P482-F1
#
_entry.id   AF-A0A974P482-F1
#
_cell.length_a   1.000
_cell.length_b   1.000
_cell.length_c   1.000
_cell.angle_alpha   90.00
_cell.angle_beta   90.00
_cell.angle_gamma   90.00
#
_symmetry.space_group_name_H-M   'P 1'
#
loop_
_entity.id
_entity.type
_entity.pdbx_description
1 polymer ?
#
loop_
_entity_poly.entity_id
_entity_poly.type
_entity_poly.pdbx_seq_one_letter_code
_entity_poly.pdbx_strand_id
1 'polypeptide(L)' 'MELETVLSSRVWVIEADQNQLESALVNLAVNARDAMPEGGKLTIETDNTELDERYAETDAEVIPGSTSSSPSATAVRA' A
#
# COMPACT_ATOMS: atom_id res chain seq x y z
N MET A 1 -15.22 -2.35 13.93
CA MET A 1 -14.04 -2.71 13.12
C MET A 1 -12.93 -3.14 14.05
N GLU A 2 -12.27 -4.24 13.71
CA GLU A 2 -11.00 -4.69 14.29
C GLU A 2 -9.86 -4.29 13.34
N LEU A 3 -8.71 -3.90 13.88
CA LEU A 3 -7.52 -3.54 13.11
C LEU A 3 -6.42 -4.56 13.40
N GLU A 4 -5.87 -5.14 12.34
CA GLU A 4 -4.74 -6.07 12.37
C GLU A 4 -3.62 -5.57 11.46
N THR A 5 -2.37 -5.83 11.84
CA THR A 5 -1.20 -5.56 11.00
C THR A 5 -0.42 -6.83 10.74
N VAL A 6 -0.01 -7.02 9.49
CA VAL A 6 0.83 -8.14 9.05
C VAL A 6 2.05 -7.52 8.37
N LEU A 7 3.13 -7.37 9.12
CA LEU A 7 4.30 -6.64 8.66
C LEU A 7 5.42 -7.61 8.28
N SER A 8 5.78 -7.67 6.99
CA SER A 8 6.91 -8.49 6.54
C SER A 8 8.23 -7.91 7.06
N SER A 9 9.07 -8.78 7.65
CA SER A 9 10.40 -8.42 8.15
C SER A 9 11.45 -8.26 7.05
N ARG A 10 11.09 -8.57 5.80
CA ARG A 10 11.99 -8.54 4.63
C ARG A 10 11.48 -7.61 3.54
N VAL A 11 10.86 -6.50 3.92
CA VAL A 11 10.50 -5.45 2.96
C VAL A 11 11.74 -4.74 2.42
N TRP A 12 11.68 -4.39 1.14
CA TRP A 12 12.66 -3.54 0.49
C TRP A 12 12.58 -2.11 1.06
N VAL A 13 13.73 -1.41 1.07
CA VAL A 13 13.75 0.01 1.42
C VAL A 13 13.04 0.80 0.33
N ILE A 14 12.16 1.71 0.73
CA ILE A 14 11.43 2.60 -0.16
C ILE A 14 11.68 4.06 0.21
N GLU A 15 11.52 4.94 -0.77
CA GLU A 15 11.38 6.37 -0.56
C GLU A 15 9.88 6.71 -0.55
N ALA A 16 9.41 7.31 0.55
CA ALA A 16 8.02 7.72 0.71
C ALA A 16 7.97 9.01 1.53
N ASP A 17 7.04 9.89 1.20
CA ASP A 17 6.71 11.01 2.08
C ASP A 17 5.88 10.49 3.26
N GLN A 18 6.36 10.77 4.48
CA GLN A 18 5.74 10.28 5.71
C GLN A 18 4.30 10.80 5.87
N ASN A 19 4.05 12.08 5.59
CA ASN A 19 2.74 12.69 5.82
C ASN A 19 1.70 12.14 4.83
N GLN A 20 2.10 11.88 3.59
CA GLN A 20 1.25 11.25 2.58
C GLN A 20 0.89 9.81 2.98
N LEU A 21 1.88 9.03 3.46
CA LEU A 21 1.63 7.66 3.91
C LEU A 21 0.66 7.63 5.11
N GLU A 22 0.88 8.50 6.09
CA GLU A 22 -0.01 8.62 7.26
C GLU A 22 -1.43 9.00 6.84
N SER A 23 -1.57 9.97 5.92
CA SER A 23 -2.87 10.40 5.40
C SER A 23 -3.58 9.27 4.65
N ALA A 24 -2.85 8.51 3.83
CA ALA A 24 -3.41 7.37 3.11
C ALA A 24 -3.96 6.31 4.07
N LEU A 25 -3.20 5.97 5.12
CA LEU A 25 -3.63 5.01 6.13
C LEU A 25 -4.89 5.48 6.88
N VAL A 26 -4.96 6.77 7.24
CA VAL A 26 -6.16 7.35 7.88
C VAL A 26 -7.37 7.26 6.97
N ASN A 27 -7.21 7.61 5.69
CA ASN A 27 -8.30 7.54 4.71
C ASN A 27 -8.83 6.11 4.54
N LEU A 28 -7.94 5.12 4.47
CA LEU A 28 -8.32 3.71 4.40
C LEU A 28 -9.08 3.28 5.66
N ALA A 29 -8.62 3.66 6.86
CA ALA A 29 -9.32 3.33 8.10
C ALA A 29 -10.72 3.96 8.20
N VAL A 30 -10.87 5.20 7.74
CA VAL A 30 -12.18 5.88 7.68
C VAL A 30 -13.10 5.18 6.69
N ASN A 31 -12.62 4.91 5.47
CA ASN A 31 -13.40 4.19 4.44
C ASN A 31 -13.83 2.79 4.93
N ALA A 32 -12.92 2.06 5.57
CA ALA A 32 -13.18 0.75 6.13
C ALA A 32 -14.24 0.80 7.23
N ARG A 33 -14.16 1.76 8.16
CA ARG A 33 -15.16 1.95 9.22
C ARG A 33 -16.54 2.25 8.63
N ASP A 34 -16.59 3.17 7.68
CA ASP A 34 -17.85 3.63 7.09
C ASP A 34 -18.51 2.51 6.25
N ALA A 35 -17.70 1.64 5.62
CA ALA A 35 -18.15 0.48 4.87
C ALA A 35 -18.52 -0.75 5.74
N MET A 36 -18.11 -0.78 7.01
CA MET A 36 -18.32 -1.92 7.92
C MET A 36 -19.22 -1.58 9.13
N PRO A 37 -20.51 -1.26 8.91
CA PRO A 37 -21.43 -0.86 9.98
C PRO A 37 -21.75 -2.00 10.98
N GLU A 38 -21.70 -3.26 10.53
CA GLU A 38 -21.91 -4.44 11.39
C GLU A 38 -20.60 -4.97 12.00
N GLY A 39 -19.49 -4.26 11.79
CA GLY A 39 -18.15 -4.73 12.13
C GLY A 39 -17.49 -5.50 10.99
N GLY A 40 -16.30 -6.03 11.28
CA GLY A 40 -15.37 -6.58 10.29
C GLY A 40 -13.94 -6.24 10.66
N LYS A 41 -12.99 -6.74 9.86
CA LYS A 41 -11.56 -6.62 10.12
C LYS A 41 -10.86 -5.91 8.98
N LEU A 42 -10.14 -4.84 9.31
CA LEU A 42 -9.20 -4.18 8.42
C LEU A 42 -7.80 -4.75 8.70
N THR A 43 -7.15 -5.30 7.68
CA THR A 43 -5.78 -5.83 7.80
C THR A 43 -4.84 -4.98 6.95
N ILE A 44 -3.81 -4.41 7.56
CA ILE A 44 -2.78 -3.66 6.84
C ILE A 44 -1.56 -4.56 6.68
N GLU A 45 -1.22 -4.91 5.44
CA GLU A 45 -0.11 -5.80 5.12
C GLU A 45 1.03 -5.06 4.40
N THR A 46 2.27 -5.42 4.74
CA THR A 46 3.45 -5.02 3.98
C THR A 46 4.15 -6.22 3.40
N ASP A 47 4.35 -6.23 2.08
CA ASP A 47 5.18 -7.21 1.40
C ASP A 47 5.78 -6.62 0.12
N ASN A 48 6.82 -7.28 -0.39
CA ASN A 48 7.45 -6.94 -1.65
C ASN A 48 6.60 -7.46 -2.80
N THR A 49 6.20 -6.59 -3.73
CA THR A 49 5.50 -7.00 -4.95
C THR A 49 6.21 -6.45 -6.17
N GLU A 50 6.30 -7.26 -7.22
CA GLU A 50 6.66 -6.77 -8.55
C GLU A 50 5.38 -6.22 -9.19
N LEU A 51 5.42 -4.95 -9.60
CA LEU A 51 4.35 -4.36 -10.40
C LEU A 51 4.69 -4.63 -11.87
N ASP A 52 3.83 -5.36 -12.57
CA ASP A 52 4.01 -5.62 -14.00
C ASP A 52 3.54 -4.43 -14.85
N GLU A 53 3.86 -4.48 -16.14
CA GLU A 53 3.59 -3.39 -17.10
C GLU A 53 2.09 -3.01 -17.18
N ARG A 54 1.19 -3.94 -16.86
CA ARG A 54 -0.26 -3.69 -16.85
C ARG A 54 -0.72 -2.86 -15.65
N TYR A 55 0.02 -2.89 -14.53
CA TYR A 55 -0.27 -2.05 -13.38
C TYR A 55 0.13 -0.58 -13.64
N ALA A 56 1.22 -0.35 -14.37
CA ALA A 56 1.70 0.98 -14.73
C ALA A 56 0.76 1.76 -15.68
N GLU A 57 -0.08 1.06 -16.44
CA GLU A 57 -1.04 1.69 -17.36
C GLU A 57 -2.29 2.26 -16.66
N THR A 58 -2.55 1.86 -15.41
CA THR A 58 -3.80 2.22 -14.71
C THR A 58 -3.64 3.41 -13.74
N ASP A 59 -2.41 3.73 -13.33
CA ASP A 59 -2.10 4.84 -12.42
C ASP A 59 -1.18 5.86 -13.08
N ALA A 60 -1.66 7.10 -13.24
CA ALA A 60 -0.94 8.20 -13.92
C ALA A 60 0.34 8.68 -13.21
N GLU A 61 0.76 8.04 -12.13
CA GLU A 61 1.99 8.35 -11.37
C GLU A 61 3.10 7.30 -11.53
N VAL A 62 2.88 6.19 -12.25
CA VAL A 62 3.92 5.19 -12.48
C VAL A 62 4.59 5.46 -13.83
N ILE A 63 5.74 6.14 -13.83
CA ILE A 63 6.54 6.37 -15.04
C ILE A 63 7.24 5.05 -15.42
N PRO A 64 6.91 4.42 -16.57
CA PRO A 64 7.60 3.22 -17.02
C PRO A 64 9.05 3.58 -17.36
N GLY A 65 10.01 2.94 -16.68
CA GLY A 65 11.45 3.10 -16.98
C GLY A 65 12.28 3.89 -15.97
N SER A 66 11.73 4.32 -14.82
CA SER A 66 12.55 4.85 -13.71
C SER A 66 13.02 3.75 -12.74
N THR A 67 13.30 2.55 -13.25
CA THR A 67 13.92 1.45 -12.50
C THR A 67 15.42 1.41 -12.80
N SER A 68 16.19 2.36 -12.24
CA SER A 68 17.63 2.16 -12.15
C SER A 68 17.91 1.09 -11.07
N SER A 69 17.90 -0.18 -11.48
CA SER A 69 18.51 -1.31 -10.79
C SER A 69 18.18 -1.48 -9.29
N SER A 70 16.90 -1.51 -8.93
CA SER A 70 16.39 -2.16 -7.71
C SER A 70 14.92 -2.52 -7.93
N PRO A 71 14.51 -3.80 -7.87
CA PRO A 71 13.11 -4.15 -8.00
C PRO A 71 12.45 -3.83 -6.66
N SER A 72 11.47 -2.93 -6.61
CA SER A 72 10.50 -2.88 -5.53
C SER A 72 9.52 -1.73 -5.69
N ALA A 73 8.23 -2.03 -5.76
CA ALA A 73 7.26 -1.17 -5.11
C ALA A 73 6.73 -1.95 -3.90
N THR A 74 6.76 -1.34 -2.72
CA THR A 74 6.04 -1.87 -1.55
C THR A 74 4.58 -1.48 -1.71
N ALA A 75 3.71 -2.45 -1.99
CA ALA A 75 2.28 -2.21 -2.04
C ALA A 75 1.70 -2.38 -0.63
N VAL A 76 1.12 -1.32 -0.10
CA VAL A 76 0.22 -1.43 1.06
C VAL A 76 -1.11 -1.95 0.54
N ARG A 77 -1.42 -3.22 0.82
CA ARG A 77 -2.75 -3.80 0.56
C ARG A 77 -3.60 -3.63 1.81
N ALA A 78 -4.84 -3.17 1.63
CA ALA A 78 -5.85 -2.98 2.67
C ALA A 78 -7.08 -3.83 2.37
#